data_AF-A0A1A8X783-F1
#
_entry.id   AF-A0A1A8X783-F1
#
_cell.length_a   1.000
_cell.length_b   1.000
_cell.length_c   1.000
_cell.angle_alpha   90.00
_cell.angle_beta   90.00
_cell.angle_gamma   90.00
#
_symmetry.space_group_name_H-M   'P 1'
#
loop_
_entity.id
_entity.type
_entity.pdbx_description
1 polymer ?
#
loop_
_entity_poly.entity_id
_entity_poly.type
_entity_poly.pdbx_seq_one_letter_code
_entity_poly.pdbx_strand_id
1 'polypeptide(L)'
;MNEQILFDNFPLTFLNNEINDETFEDTNEKNYRETIKVITEKLKQLRIEISEKHSIRSMLEEKLSMLKKEEHVKQNNINYMMNFCENNNIYEREIINYQNNLDHIKKQIQNSKCKIKLLLEKEFKVRKQLQLSYMQLYDLLNDRIQYIINDYVKHRKCACAIYAYQQENKDNS
;
A
#
# COMPACT_ATOMS: atom_id res chain seq x y z
N MET A 1 6.58 -52.70 -19.71
CA MET A 1 7.27 -53.88 -20.26
C MET A 1 6.97 -55.03 -19.32
N ASN A 2 6.19 -56.01 -19.77
CA ASN A 2 5.80 -57.18 -18.98
C ASN A 2 6.86 -58.26 -19.17
N GLU A 3 7.63 -58.57 -18.13
CA GLU A 3 8.43 -59.79 -18.10
C GLU A 3 7.56 -60.94 -17.61
N GLN A 4 6.96 -61.67 -18.57
CA GLN A 4 6.40 -62.99 -18.33
C GLN A 4 7.55 -63.99 -18.17
N ILE A 5 7.71 -64.55 -16.98
CA ILE A 5 8.62 -65.67 -16.75
C ILE A 5 7.97 -66.91 -17.38
N LEU A 6 8.44 -67.31 -18.57
CA LEU A 6 8.10 -68.60 -19.19
C LEU A 6 8.79 -69.72 -18.39
N PHE A 7 8.00 -70.62 -17.82
CA PHE A 7 8.46 -71.94 -17.41
C PHE A 7 7.99 -72.97 -18.45
N ASP A 8 8.67 -73.02 -19.60
CA ASP A 8 8.44 -74.08 -20.58
C ASP A 8 9.59 -75.10 -20.54
N ASN A 9 9.20 -76.34 -20.25
CA ASN A 9 9.83 -77.61 -20.60
C ASN A 9 11.16 -77.98 -19.93
N PHE A 10 11.05 -78.56 -18.72
CA PHE A 10 12.09 -79.45 -18.18
C PHE A 10 11.93 -80.85 -18.81
N PRO A 11 12.94 -81.41 -19.51
CA PRO A 11 12.80 -82.70 -20.17
C PRO A 11 12.88 -83.84 -19.13
N LEU A 12 11.82 -84.64 -19.02
CA LEU A 12 11.76 -85.85 -18.19
C LEU A 12 12.51 -87.00 -18.89
N THR A 13 13.84 -87.03 -18.79
CA THR A 13 14.70 -88.05 -19.43
C THR A 13 14.91 -89.33 -18.60
N PHE A 14 14.20 -89.53 -17.49
CA PHE A 14 14.48 -90.63 -16.55
C PHE A 14 13.59 -91.88 -16.67
N LEU A 15 12.64 -91.91 -17.59
CA LEU A 15 11.70 -93.04 -17.71
C LEU A 15 12.03 -93.93 -18.93
N ASN A 16 13.17 -94.62 -18.88
CA ASN A 16 13.55 -95.63 -19.89
C ASN A 16 13.63 -97.07 -19.35
N ASN A 17 13.32 -97.30 -18.08
CA ASN A 17 13.23 -98.66 -17.56
C ASN A 17 11.78 -98.98 -17.23
N GLU A 18 11.18 -99.79 -18.10
CA GLU A 18 9.89 -100.42 -17.93
C GLU A 18 9.84 -101.18 -16.60
N ILE A 19 8.95 -100.77 -15.70
CA ILE A 19 8.47 -101.62 -14.62
C ILE A 19 6.95 -101.59 -14.71
N ASN A 20 6.39 -102.71 -15.15
CA ASN A 20 4.98 -103.04 -14.99
C ASN A 20 4.72 -103.28 -13.50
N ASP A 21 4.13 -102.31 -12.82
CA ASP A 21 3.65 -102.46 -11.45
C ASP A 21 2.30 -101.75 -11.33
N GLU A 22 1.22 -102.45 -11.68
CA GLU A 22 -0.15 -101.93 -11.49
C GLU A 22 -0.56 -101.85 -10.00
N THR A 23 0.34 -102.11 -9.04
CA THR A 23 0.06 -102.02 -7.59
C THR A 23 1.24 -101.53 -6.72
N PHE A 24 2.20 -100.77 -7.25
CA PHE A 24 3.27 -100.19 -6.41
C PHE A 24 2.86 -98.82 -5.85
N GLU A 25 2.46 -98.76 -4.58
CA GLU A 25 2.31 -97.49 -3.85
C GLU A 25 3.69 -96.99 -3.38
N ASP A 26 4.28 -96.09 -4.17
CA ASP A 26 5.48 -95.36 -3.76
C ASP A 26 5.10 -94.26 -2.74
N THR A 27 5.31 -94.58 -1.47
CA THR A 27 5.04 -93.68 -0.33
C THR A 27 5.89 -92.41 -0.37
N ASN A 28 7.07 -92.44 -0.99
CA ASN A 28 7.90 -91.24 -1.15
C ASN A 28 7.33 -90.33 -2.24
N GLU A 29 6.90 -90.87 -3.37
CA GLU A 29 6.20 -90.11 -4.44
C GLU A 29 4.92 -89.44 -3.90
N LYS A 30 4.17 -90.15 -3.04
CA LYS A 30 2.98 -89.61 -2.37
C LYS A 30 3.32 -88.43 -1.45
N ASN A 31 4.39 -88.55 -0.65
CA ASN A 31 4.91 -87.48 0.21
C ASN A 31 5.43 -86.27 -0.60
N TYR A 32 6.14 -86.51 -1.71
CA TYR A 32 6.61 -85.46 -2.61
C TYR A 32 5.45 -84.70 -3.24
N ARG A 33 4.39 -85.39 -3.68
CA ARG A 33 3.17 -84.76 -4.21
C ARG A 33 2.46 -83.91 -3.18
N GLU A 34 2.38 -84.36 -1.92
CA GLU A 34 1.81 -83.56 -0.84
C GLU A 34 2.64 -82.31 -0.53
N THR A 35 3.96 -82.43 -0.46
CA THR A 35 4.84 -81.26 -0.26
C THR A 35 4.76 -80.27 -1.42
N ILE A 36 4.76 -80.74 -2.66
CA ILE A 36 4.56 -79.90 -3.86
C ILE A 36 3.20 -79.18 -3.77
N LYS A 37 2.13 -79.88 -3.38
CA LYS A 37 0.80 -79.28 -3.23
C LYS A 37 0.79 -78.18 -2.16
N VAL A 38 1.39 -78.42 -1.00
CA VAL A 38 1.51 -77.43 0.09
C VAL A 38 2.31 -76.20 -0.36
N ILE A 39 3.44 -76.40 -1.03
CA ILE A 39 4.26 -75.30 -1.56
C ILE A 39 3.47 -74.50 -2.62
N THR A 40 2.75 -75.20 -3.50
CA THR A 40 1.94 -74.55 -4.55
C THR A 40 0.81 -73.71 -3.96
N GLU A 41 0.13 -74.19 -2.93
CA GLU A 41 -0.92 -73.43 -2.24
C GLU A 41 -0.34 -72.18 -1.55
N LYS A 42 0.82 -72.29 -0.89
CA LYS A 42 1.54 -71.14 -0.32
C LYS A 42 1.93 -70.13 -1.39
N LEU A 43 2.42 -70.57 -2.55
CA LEU A 43 2.77 -69.68 -3.66
C LEU A 43 1.55 -68.96 -4.23
N LYS A 44 0.39 -69.62 -4.32
CA LYS A 44 -0.87 -68.97 -4.72
C LYS A 44 -1.28 -67.89 -3.72
N GLN A 45 -1.21 -68.16 -2.42
CA GLN A 45 -1.52 -67.19 -1.37
C GLN A 45 -0.61 -65.97 -1.44
N LEU A 46 0.72 -66.18 -1.55
CA LEU A 46 1.69 -65.09 -1.71
C LEU A 46 1.42 -64.27 -2.97
N ARG A 47 1.02 -64.89 -4.07
CA ARG A 47 0.66 -64.18 -5.31
C ARG A 47 -0.56 -63.28 -5.12
N ILE A 48 -1.58 -63.75 -4.39
CA ILE A 48 -2.76 -62.93 -4.06
C ILE A 48 -2.34 -61.74 -3.19
N GLU A 49 -1.55 -61.98 -2.15
CA GLU A 49 -1.07 -60.93 -1.26
C GLU A 49 -0.25 -59.87 -2.01
N ILE A 50 0.65 -60.27 -2.92
CA ILE A 50 1.41 -59.35 -3.77
C ILE A 50 0.47 -58.46 -4.60
N SER A 51 -0.59 -59.04 -5.17
CA SER A 51 -1.58 -58.28 -5.95
C SER A 51 -2.33 -57.26 -5.11
N GLU A 52 -2.74 -57.62 -3.89
CA GLU A 52 -3.41 -56.72 -2.94
C GLU A 52 -2.49 -55.58 -2.51
N LYS A 53 -1.24 -55.88 -2.15
CA LYS A 53 -0.24 -54.87 -1.80
C LYS A 53 0.05 -53.93 -2.96
N HIS A 54 0.09 -54.44 -4.20
CA HIS A 54 0.28 -53.60 -5.38
C HIS A 54 -0.90 -52.63 -5.56
N SER A 55 -2.15 -53.11 -5.42
CA SER A 55 -3.34 -52.25 -5.51
C SER A 55 -3.30 -51.12 -4.49
N ILE A 56 -2.98 -51.44 -3.22
CA ILE A 56 -2.82 -50.45 -2.15
C ILE A 56 -1.71 -49.44 -2.48
N ARG A 57 -0.55 -49.91 -2.97
CA ARG A 57 0.57 -49.04 -3.35
C ARG A 57 0.14 -48.04 -4.43
N SER A 58 -0.53 -48.50 -5.48
CA SER A 58 -0.97 -47.61 -6.57
C SER A 58 -1.98 -46.55 -6.09
N MET A 59 -2.90 -46.92 -5.19
CA MET A 59 -3.82 -45.96 -4.57
C MET A 59 -3.05 -44.91 -3.73
N LEU A 60 -2.03 -45.33 -2.98
CA LEU A 60 -1.21 -44.42 -2.18
C LEU A 60 -0.37 -43.48 -3.05
N GLU A 61 0.20 -43.97 -4.16
CA GLU A 61 0.96 -43.17 -5.12
C GLU A 61 0.08 -42.08 -5.76
N GLU A 62 -1.15 -42.42 -6.12
CA GLU A 62 -2.12 -41.46 -6.66
C GLU A 62 -2.49 -40.40 -5.61
N LYS A 63 -2.78 -40.81 -4.37
CA LYS A 63 -3.07 -39.89 -3.27
C LYS A 63 -1.90 -38.95 -2.99
N LEU A 64 -0.67 -39.45 -3.03
CA LEU A 64 0.54 -38.65 -2.85
C LEU A 64 0.71 -37.63 -3.98
N SER A 65 0.40 -38.01 -5.22
CA SER A 65 0.39 -37.09 -6.37
C SER A 65 -0.64 -35.97 -6.20
N MET A 66 -1.85 -36.28 -5.74
CA MET A 66 -2.87 -35.27 -5.45
C MET A 66 -2.43 -34.30 -4.35
N LEU A 67 -1.86 -34.81 -3.26
CA LEU A 67 -1.38 -33.99 -2.15
C LEU A 67 -0.25 -33.04 -2.58
N LYS A 68 0.70 -33.51 -3.41
CA LYS A 68 1.77 -32.66 -3.97
C LYS A 68 1.22 -31.53 -4.84
N LYS A 69 0.17 -31.80 -5.63
CA LYS A 69 -0.50 -30.76 -6.43
C LYS A 69 -1.18 -29.74 -5.53
N GLU A 70 -1.87 -30.19 -4.49
CA GLU A 70 -2.54 -29.31 -3.53
C GLU A 70 -1.54 -28.42 -2.76
N GLU A 71 -0.42 -29.00 -2.32
CA GLU A 71 0.69 -28.26 -1.71
C GLU A 71 1.22 -27.17 -2.64
N HIS A 72 1.45 -27.50 -3.91
CA HIS A 72 1.92 -26.53 -4.89
C HIS A 72 0.92 -25.37 -5.12
N VAL A 73 -0.37 -25.67 -5.21
CA VAL A 73 -1.43 -24.64 -5.32
C VAL A 73 -1.46 -23.76 -4.08
N LYS A 74 -1.38 -24.35 -2.88
CA LYS A 74 -1.35 -23.60 -1.61
C LYS A 74 -0.13 -22.70 -1.52
N GLN A 75 1.04 -23.16 -1.94
CA GLN A 75 2.26 -22.36 -1.97
C GLN A 75 2.13 -21.15 -2.91
N ASN A 76 1.55 -21.36 -4.10
CA ASN A 76 1.30 -20.27 -5.04
C ASN A 76 0.33 -19.23 -4.48
N ASN A 77 -0.73 -19.67 -3.79
CA ASN A 77 -1.68 -18.78 -3.13
C ASN A 77 -1.02 -17.95 -2.02
N ILE A 78 -0.15 -18.56 -1.21
CA ILE A 78 0.62 -17.85 -0.17
C ILE A 78 1.52 -16.78 -0.81
N ASN A 79 2.25 -17.12 -1.87
CA ASN A 79 3.11 -16.15 -2.57
C ASN A 79 2.29 -14.98 -3.13
N TYR A 80 1.10 -15.24 -3.66
CA TYR A 80 0.19 -14.19 -4.13
C TYR A 80 -0.28 -13.27 -2.99
N MET A 81 -0.65 -13.84 -1.84
CA MET A 81 -1.04 -13.06 -0.66
C MET A 81 0.13 -12.22 -0.12
N MET A 82 1.35 -12.78 -0.08
CA MET A 82 2.55 -12.06 0.35
C MET A 82 2.84 -10.84 -0.54
N ASN A 83 2.79 -11.02 -1.86
CA ASN A 83 2.96 -9.92 -2.81
C ASN A 83 1.88 -8.84 -2.66
N PHE A 84 0.64 -9.24 -2.36
CA PHE A 84 -0.45 -8.28 -2.11
C PHE A 84 -0.23 -7.50 -0.81
N CYS A 85 0.22 -8.16 0.26
CA CYS A 85 0.59 -7.51 1.52
C CYS A 85 1.78 -6.56 1.38
N GLU A 86 2.79 -6.90 0.56
CA GLU A 86 3.91 -6.00 0.25
C GLU A 86 3.44 -4.73 -0.47
N ASN A 87 2.48 -4.84 -1.39
CA ASN A 87 1.87 -3.67 -2.03
C ASN A 87 1.05 -2.82 -1.05
N ASN A 88 0.36 -3.41 -0.07
CA ASN A 88 -0.30 -2.65 0.99
C ASN A 88 0.70 -1.82 1.82
N ASN A 89 1.91 -2.35 2.09
CA ASN A 89 2.96 -1.59 2.78
C ASN A 89 3.48 -0.39 1.95
N ILE A 90 3.34 -0.40 0.63
CA ILE A 90 3.68 0.73 -0.24
C ILE A 90 2.60 1.80 -0.11
N TYR A 91 1.32 1.42 -0.23
CA TYR A 91 0.21 2.35 -0.09
C TYR A 91 0.14 2.98 1.30
N GLU A 92 0.41 2.23 2.39
CA GLU A 92 0.50 2.80 3.74
C GLU A 92 1.62 3.83 3.87
N ARG A 93 2.79 3.57 3.29
CA ARG A 93 3.90 4.54 3.25
C ARG A 93 3.55 5.80 2.46
N GLU A 94 2.86 5.65 1.32
CA GLU A 94 2.38 6.78 0.53
C GLU A 94 1.36 7.62 1.31
N ILE A 95 0.40 6.99 1.98
CA ILE A 95 -0.59 7.67 2.83
C ILE A 95 0.12 8.47 3.94
N ILE A 96 1.10 7.88 4.62
CA ILE A 96 1.88 8.58 5.65
C ILE A 96 2.63 9.78 5.06
N ASN A 97 3.22 9.62 3.87
CA ASN A 97 3.90 10.71 3.18
C ASN A 97 2.94 11.85 2.82
N TYR A 98 1.76 11.52 2.29
CA TYR A 98 0.71 12.51 2.02
C TYR A 98 0.21 13.22 3.28
N GLN A 99 0.08 12.50 4.41
CA GLN A 99 -0.27 13.09 5.70
C GLN A 99 0.78 14.08 6.19
N ASN A 100 2.07 13.71 6.12
CA ASN A 100 3.18 14.59 6.48
C ASN A 100 3.21 15.86 5.62
N ASN A 101 2.98 15.73 4.31
CA ASN A 101 2.90 16.86 3.39
C ASN A 101 1.71 17.78 3.73
N LEU A 102 0.55 17.21 4.05
CA LEU A 102 -0.62 17.97 4.47
C LEU A 102 -0.35 18.78 5.74
N ASP A 103 0.33 18.19 6.72
CA ASP A 103 0.64 18.89 7.97
C ASP A 103 1.67 20.00 7.79
N HIS A 104 2.64 19.81 6.90
CA HIS A 104 3.56 20.88 6.49
C HIS A 104 2.80 22.05 5.84
N ILE A 105 1.90 21.76 4.89
CA ILE A 105 1.08 22.78 4.23
C ILE A 105 0.20 23.52 5.24
N LYS A 106 -0.45 22.81 6.18
CA LYS A 106 -1.26 23.43 7.25
C LYS A 106 -0.43 24.40 8.11
N LYS A 107 0.80 24.03 8.47
CA LYS A 107 1.73 24.92 9.20
C LYS A 107 2.08 26.16 8.39
N GLN A 108 2.36 26.01 7.10
CA GLN A 108 2.64 27.15 6.21
C GLN A 108 1.43 28.09 6.09
N ILE A 109 0.22 27.55 5.93
CA ILE A 109 -1.02 28.34 5.89
C ILE A 109 -1.18 29.13 7.19
N GLN A 110 -0.97 28.50 8.35
CA GLN A 110 -1.09 29.15 9.65
C GLN A 110 -0.06 30.28 9.81
N ASN A 111 1.19 30.07 9.40
CA ASN A 111 2.23 31.10 9.45
C ASN A 111 1.90 32.29 8.55
N SER A 112 1.44 32.03 7.33
CA SER A 112 0.98 33.06 6.39
C SER A 112 -0.18 33.86 6.95
N LYS A 113 -1.16 33.20 7.60
CA LYS A 113 -2.30 33.86 8.26
C LYS A 113 -1.85 34.81 9.37
N CYS A 114 -0.93 34.39 10.22
CA CYS A 114 -0.34 35.26 11.26
C CYS A 114 0.38 36.46 10.65
N LYS A 115 1.15 36.25 9.57
CA LYS A 115 1.87 37.33 8.87
C LYS A 115 0.93 38.36 8.25
N ILE A 116 -0.15 37.90 7.60
CA ILE A 116 -1.18 38.78 7.02
C ILE A 116 -1.83 39.63 8.12
N LYS A 117 -2.20 39.02 9.25
CA LYS A 117 -2.80 39.76 10.38
C LYS A 117 -1.88 40.87 10.88
N LEU A 118 -0.58 40.57 11.05
CA LEU A 118 0.41 41.55 11.50
C LEU A 118 0.62 42.68 10.47
N LEU A 119 0.58 42.37 9.17
CA LEU A 119 0.67 43.38 8.12
C LEU A 119 -0.55 44.31 8.12
N LEU A 120 -1.76 43.77 8.28
CA LEU A 120 -2.98 44.58 8.39
C LEU A 120 -2.95 45.53 9.59
N GLU A 121 -2.46 45.08 10.75
CA GLU A 121 -2.29 45.94 11.93
C GLU A 121 -1.27 47.06 11.69
N LYS A 122 -0.16 46.78 11.00
CA LYS A 122 0.83 47.79 10.63
C LYS A 122 0.27 48.79 9.63
N GLU A 123 -0.44 48.32 8.62
CA GLU A 123 -1.08 49.17 7.62
C GLU A 123 -2.09 50.13 8.27
N PHE A 124 -2.91 49.62 9.19
CA PHE A 124 -3.88 50.44 9.91
C PHE A 124 -3.20 51.56 10.71
N LYS A 125 -2.08 51.29 11.39
CA LYS A 125 -1.29 52.31 12.11
C LYS A 125 -0.78 53.40 11.18
N VAL A 126 -0.22 53.02 10.04
CA VAL A 126 0.29 53.97 9.04
C VAL A 126 -0.84 54.81 8.45
N ARG A 127 -1.99 54.20 8.10
CA ARG A 127 -3.18 54.92 7.62
C ARG A 127 -3.69 55.94 8.64
N LYS A 128 -3.74 55.58 9.92
CA LYS A 128 -4.13 56.49 11.00
C LYS A 128 -3.15 57.66 11.15
N GLN A 129 -1.86 57.38 11.09
CA GLN A 129 -0.83 58.44 11.16
C GLN A 129 -0.95 59.41 9.97
N LEU A 130 -1.15 58.88 8.76
CA LEU A 130 -1.35 59.69 7.56
C LEU A 130 -2.58 60.61 7.70
N GLN A 131 -3.70 60.08 8.20
CA GLN A 131 -4.91 60.87 8.43
C GLN A 131 -4.68 62.01 9.42
N LEU A 132 -3.99 61.74 10.54
CA LEU A 132 -3.64 62.77 11.52
C LEU A 132 -2.75 63.86 10.92
N SER A 133 -1.75 63.48 10.11
CA SER A 133 -0.88 64.44 9.43
C SER A 133 -1.63 65.32 8.41
N TYR A 134 -2.60 64.76 7.69
CA TYR A 134 -3.47 65.56 6.81
C TYR A 134 -4.31 66.56 7.59
N MET A 135 -4.87 66.18 8.74
CA MET A 135 -5.62 67.09 9.60
C MET A 135 -4.74 68.23 10.12
N GLN A 136 -3.53 67.92 10.60
CA GLN A 136 -2.57 68.94 11.04
C GLN A 136 -2.20 69.93 9.94
N LEU A 137 -1.99 69.43 8.71
CA LEU A 137 -1.72 70.30 7.56
C LEU A 137 -2.90 71.21 7.24
N TYR A 138 -4.12 70.67 7.29
CA TYR A 138 -5.33 71.47 7.08
C TYR A 138 -5.45 72.59 8.11
N ASP A 139 -5.27 72.29 9.39
CA ASP A 139 -5.33 73.28 10.47
C ASP A 139 -4.27 74.39 10.27
N LEU A 140 -3.02 74.01 9.96
CA LEU A 140 -1.94 74.96 9.68
C LEU A 140 -2.23 75.87 8.48
N LEU A 141 -2.77 75.31 7.39
CA LEU A 141 -3.13 76.09 6.21
C LEU A 141 -4.27 77.06 6.53
N ASN A 142 -5.25 76.63 7.31
CA ASN A 142 -6.36 77.46 7.73
C ASN A 142 -5.88 78.63 8.61
N ASP A 143 -5.01 78.37 9.58
CA ASP A 143 -4.39 79.40 10.43
C ASP A 143 -3.63 80.44 9.59
N ARG A 144 -2.88 79.98 8.57
CA ARG A 144 -2.17 80.86 7.65
C ARG A 144 -3.12 81.73 6.83
N ILE A 145 -4.22 81.17 6.32
CA ILE A 145 -5.23 81.91 5.57
C ILE A 145 -5.87 82.97 6.48
N GLN A 146 -6.25 82.61 7.70
CA GLN A 146 -6.81 83.55 8.67
C GLN A 146 -5.85 84.69 9.00
N TYR A 147 -4.56 84.39 9.16
CA TYR A 147 -3.54 85.42 9.34
C TYR A 147 -3.50 86.41 8.17
N ILE A 148 -3.45 85.91 6.93
CA ILE A 148 -3.41 86.74 5.72
C ILE A 148 -4.68 87.62 5.61
N ILE A 149 -5.85 87.04 5.86
CA ILE A 149 -7.13 87.79 5.84
C ILE A 149 -7.13 88.88 6.90
N ASN A 150 -6.73 88.56 8.13
CA ASN A 150 -6.70 89.52 9.24
C ASN A 150 -5.72 90.66 8.96
N ASP A 151 -4.55 90.35 8.42
CA ASP A 151 -3.54 91.34 8.04
C ASP A 151 -4.05 92.27 6.92
N TYR A 152 -4.63 91.69 5.87
CA TYR A 152 -5.26 92.46 4.80
C TYR A 152 -6.37 93.39 5.31
N VAL A 153 -7.26 92.89 6.18
CA VAL A 153 -8.34 93.70 6.77
C VAL A 153 -7.79 94.84 7.63
N LYS A 154 -6.72 94.59 8.42
CA LYS A 154 -6.05 95.64 9.18
C LYS A 154 -5.47 96.72 8.27
N HIS A 155 -4.70 96.34 7.25
CA HIS A 155 -4.13 97.27 6.29
C HIS A 155 -5.20 98.07 5.54
N ARG A 156 -6.30 97.43 5.13
CA ARG A 156 -7.45 98.11 4.51
C ARG A 156 -8.09 99.13 5.44
N LYS A 157 -8.30 98.80 6.72
CA LYS A 157 -8.84 99.75 7.71
C LYS A 157 -7.92 100.95 7.90
N CYS A 158 -6.60 100.73 8.01
CA CYS A 158 -5.62 101.80 8.09
C CYS A 158 -5.64 102.70 6.85
N ALA A 159 -5.69 102.11 5.65
CA ALA A 159 -5.78 102.86 4.40
C ALA A 159 -7.07 103.70 4.31
N CYS A 160 -8.21 103.13 4.69
CA CYS A 160 -9.48 103.86 4.75
C CYS A 160 -9.44 105.01 5.77
N ALA A 161 -8.83 104.81 6.94
CA ALA A 161 -8.68 105.86 7.95
C ALA A 161 -7.77 107.01 7.47
N ILE A 162 -6.65 106.70 6.82
CA ILE A 162 -5.77 107.69 6.20
C ILE A 162 -6.53 108.49 5.13
N TYR A 163 -7.28 107.80 4.27
CA TYR A 163 -8.08 108.44 3.23
C TYR A 163 -9.17 109.36 3.81
N ALA A 164 -9.89 108.92 4.85
CA ALA A 164 -10.90 109.73 5.53
C ALA A 164 -10.29 111.00 6.16
N TYR A 165 -9.16 110.87 6.87
CA TYR A 165 -8.44 112.00 7.45
C TYR A 165 -7.96 113.01 6.39
N GLN A 166 -7.53 112.53 5.22
CA GLN A 166 -7.16 113.40 4.10
C GLN A 166 -8.35 114.16 3.50
N GLN A 167 -9.55 113.57 3.50
CA GLN A 167 -10.77 114.24 3.04
C GLN A 167 -11.25 115.28 4.05
N GLU A 168 -11.29 114.95 5.34
CA GLU A 168 -11.70 115.90 6.40
C GLU A 168 -10.79 117.15 6.46
N ASN A 169 -9.50 117.02 6.16
CA ASN A 169 -8.59 118.16 6.11
C ASN A 169 -8.70 119.00 4.83
N LYS A 170 -9.25 118.43 3.74
CA LYS A 170 -9.57 119.20 2.52
C LYS A 170 -10.82 120.06 2.71
N ASP A 171 -11.79 119.59 3.49
CA ASP A 171 -13.04 120.31 3.75
C ASP A 171 -12.90 121.41 4.84
N ASN A 172 -11.81 121.40 5.61
CA ASN A 172 -11.50 122.39 6.67
C ASN A 172 -10.46 123.45 6.25
N SER A 173 -10.06 123.51 4.98
CA SER A 173 -9.18 124.54 4.38
C SER A 173 -9.97 125.46 3.45
#